data_AF-A0A1I7NKQ3-F1
#
_entry.id   AF-A0A1I7NKQ3-F1
#
_cell.length_a   1.000
_cell.length_b   1.000
_cell.length_c   1.000
_cell.angle_alpha   90.00
_cell.angle_beta   90.00
_cell.angle_gamma   90.00
#
_symmetry.space_group_name_H-M   'P 1'
#
loop_
_entity.id
_entity.type
_entity.pdbx_description
1 polymer ?
#
loop_
_entity_poly.entity_id
_entity_poly.type
_entity_poly.pdbx_seq_one_letter_code
_entity_poly.pdbx_strand_id
1 'polypeptide(L)'
;MRKAKTSGLLNASLALAGVALIFAVASQGFAHSGTQEEQDACTPDVFRFCSAQIPNEDRIVACLNRHLAKLSPACRSVMSGEPASRKSREAR
;
A
#
# COMPACT_ATOMS: atom_id res chain seq x y z
N MET A 1 45.07 24.72 -2.78
CA MET A 1 45.21 23.48 -3.58
C MET A 1 43.83 22.82 -3.61
N ARG A 2 43.09 22.56 -4.70
CA ARG A 2 43.34 22.42 -6.15
C ARG A 2 42.25 23.19 -6.94
N LYS A 3 42.67 24.06 -7.85
CA LYS A 3 41.87 24.62 -8.95
C LYS A 3 41.80 23.54 -10.05
N ALA A 4 40.60 23.19 -10.54
CA ALA A 4 40.31 22.55 -11.84
C ALA A 4 38.84 22.05 -11.81
N LYS A 5 37.97 22.21 -12.79
CA LYS A 5 38.02 22.84 -14.12
C LYS A 5 36.56 22.94 -14.59
N THR A 6 35.87 24.01 -14.21
CA THR A 6 34.65 24.48 -14.87
C THR A 6 35.08 25.05 -16.22
N SER A 7 35.17 24.20 -17.25
CA SER A 7 35.50 24.65 -18.60
C SER A 7 34.77 23.71 -19.56
N GLY A 8 33.83 24.32 -20.27
CA GLY A 8 32.86 23.64 -21.11
C GLY A 8 33.48 22.65 -22.09
N LEU A 9 32.74 21.60 -22.38
CA LEU A 9 32.86 20.73 -23.58
C LEU A 9 31.74 19.67 -23.56
N LEU A 10 30.54 20.01 -23.08
CA LEU A 10 29.36 19.13 -23.20
C LEU A 10 28.16 19.91 -23.79
N ASN A 11 28.41 21.09 -24.35
CA ASN A 11 27.51 21.70 -25.33
C ASN A 11 27.87 21.09 -26.69
N ALA A 12 26.85 20.56 -27.39
CA ALA A 12 26.94 19.89 -28.68
C ALA A 12 27.36 18.42 -28.65
N SER A 13 26.52 17.57 -28.04
CA SER A 13 26.19 16.26 -28.60
C SER A 13 24.94 15.70 -27.94
N LEU A 14 23.97 15.31 -28.78
CA LEU A 14 22.73 14.60 -28.48
C LEU A 14 21.57 15.43 -27.92
N ALA A 15 20.82 16.00 -28.86
CA ALA A 15 19.37 16.23 -28.80
C ALA A 15 18.54 14.93 -28.56
N LEU A 16 19.01 14.04 -27.68
CA LEU A 16 18.36 12.77 -27.30
C LEU A 16 18.36 12.53 -25.78
N ALA A 17 19.01 13.36 -24.96
CA ALA A 17 19.08 13.17 -23.50
C ALA A 17 17.98 13.92 -22.72
N GLY A 18 16.97 14.49 -23.39
CA GLY A 18 15.83 15.14 -22.73
C GLY A 18 14.71 14.19 -22.29
N VAL A 19 14.68 12.95 -22.80
CA VAL A 19 13.60 11.97 -22.57
C VAL A 19 13.90 11.02 -21.40
N ALA A 20 15.14 10.97 -20.91
CA ALA A 20 15.55 10.00 -19.89
C ALA A 20 15.18 10.38 -18.44
N LEU A 21 14.72 11.60 -18.18
CA LEU A 21 14.31 12.04 -16.83
C LEU A 21 12.80 11.85 -16.54
N ILE A 22 12.02 11.26 -17.47
CA ILE A 22 10.56 11.12 -17.33
C ILE A 22 10.13 9.74 -16.76
N PHE A 23 11.03 8.74 -16.72
CA PHE A 23 10.64 7.35 -16.45
C PHE A 23 10.81 6.85 -15.00
N ALA A 24 11.19 7.69 -14.04
CA ALA A 24 11.57 7.20 -12.70
C ALA A 24 10.50 7.35 -11.59
N VAL A 25 9.26 7.75 -11.89
CA VAL A 25 8.20 7.93 -10.87
C VAL A 25 6.94 7.12 -11.19
N ALA A 26 7.06 5.80 -11.16
CA ALA A 26 5.92 4.89 -11.19
C ALA A 26 5.96 3.90 -10.01
N SER A 27 6.29 4.37 -8.80
CA SER A 27 6.02 3.60 -7.58
C SER A 27 4.56 3.81 -7.17
N GLN A 28 3.67 3.15 -7.91
CA GLN A 28 2.24 3.12 -7.65
C GLN A 28 2.00 2.43 -6.29
N GLY A 29 1.67 3.21 -5.26
CA GLY A 29 1.09 2.70 -4.03
C GLY A 29 -0.35 2.27 -4.29
N PHE A 30 -0.56 1.00 -4.64
CA PHE A 30 -1.91 0.45 -4.73
C PHE A 30 -2.48 0.34 -3.30
N ALA A 31 -3.55 1.11 -3.03
CA ALA A 31 -4.39 0.89 -1.86
C ALA A 31 -5.03 -0.50 -2.01
N HIS A 32 -4.52 -1.49 -1.29
CA HIS A 32 -5.05 -2.85 -1.33
C HIS A 32 -6.05 -3.02 -0.18
N SER A 33 -7.34 -2.87 -0.48
CA SER A 33 -8.40 -3.56 0.23
C SER A 33 -8.02 -5.04 0.27
N GLY A 34 -7.99 -5.68 1.45
CA GLY A 34 -7.43 -7.02 1.65
C GLY A 34 -7.93 -8.07 0.65
N THR A 35 -7.24 -9.20 0.58
CA THR A 35 -7.63 -10.36 -0.26
C THR A 35 -9.06 -10.80 0.05
N GLN A 36 -9.71 -11.51 -0.88
CA GLN A 36 -11.08 -12.00 -0.67
C GLN A 36 -11.20 -12.86 0.59
N GLU A 37 -10.19 -13.69 0.86
CA GLU A 37 -10.11 -14.51 2.07
C GLU A 37 -10.05 -13.67 3.36
N GLU A 38 -9.28 -12.57 3.34
CA GLU A 38 -9.20 -11.62 4.45
C GLU A 38 -10.54 -10.89 4.67
N GLN A 39 -11.24 -10.55 3.60
CA GLN A 39 -12.57 -9.93 3.68
C GLN A 39 -13.58 -10.90 4.28
N ASP A 40 -13.61 -12.15 3.80
CA ASP A 40 -14.51 -13.21 4.29
C ASP A 40 -14.29 -13.51 5.77
N ALA A 41 -13.04 -13.48 6.24
CA ALA A 41 -12.71 -13.62 7.66
C ALA A 41 -13.35 -12.52 8.52
N CYS A 42 -13.51 -11.31 7.97
CA CYS A 42 -14.07 -10.15 8.66
C CYS A 42 -15.57 -9.94 8.42
N THR A 43 -16.14 -10.48 7.35
CA THR A 43 -17.56 -10.39 6.99
C THR A 43 -18.53 -10.61 8.17
N PRO A 44 -18.43 -11.69 8.98
CA PRO A 44 -19.35 -11.90 10.09
C PRO A 44 -19.24 -10.81 11.18
N ASP A 45 -18.02 -10.31 11.43
CA ASP A 45 -17.78 -9.23 12.40
C ASP A 45 -18.28 -7.88 11.87
N VAL A 46 -18.16 -7.62 10.56
CA VAL A 46 -18.72 -6.42 9.92
C VAL A 46 -20.23 -6.38 10.10
N PHE A 47 -20.94 -7.47 9.81
CA PHE A 47 -22.40 -7.49 9.96
C PHE A 47 -22.84 -7.36 11.42
N ARG A 48 -22.07 -7.90 12.36
CA ARG A 48 -22.40 -7.88 13.79
C ARG A 48 -22.10 -6.54 14.47
N PHE A 49 -21.00 -5.89 14.12
CA PHE A 49 -20.53 -4.68 14.82
C PHE A 49 -20.58 -3.41 13.98
N CYS A 50 -20.48 -3.52 12.65
CA CYS A 50 -20.21 -2.41 11.75
C CYS A 50 -21.20 -2.30 10.57
N SER A 51 -22.37 -2.95 10.64
CA SER A 51 -23.36 -3.00 9.55
C SER A 51 -23.82 -1.62 9.08
N ALA A 52 -23.88 -0.64 10.00
CA ALA A 52 -24.22 0.74 9.69
C ALA A 52 -23.18 1.46 8.80
N GLN A 53 -22.00 0.89 8.60
CA GLN A 53 -20.94 1.45 7.76
C GLN A 53 -20.99 0.92 6.32
N ILE A 54 -21.78 -0.13 6.05
CA ILE A 54 -21.95 -0.67 4.70
C ILE A 54 -22.65 0.38 3.82
N PRO A 55 -22.19 0.63 2.58
CA PRO A 55 -21.14 -0.06 1.83
C PRO A 55 -19.76 0.62 1.86
N ASN A 56 -19.49 1.54 2.77
CA ASN A 56 -18.24 2.30 2.80
C ASN A 56 -17.12 1.50 3.46
N GLU A 57 -16.20 0.99 2.64
CA GLU A 57 -15.08 0.14 3.08
C GLU A 57 -14.16 0.85 4.09
N ASP A 58 -13.78 2.11 3.86
CA ASP A 58 -12.92 2.86 4.78
C ASP A 58 -13.56 3.00 6.16
N ARG A 59 -14.87 3.25 6.20
CA ARG A 59 -15.65 3.35 7.45
C ARG A 59 -15.78 2.00 8.13
N ILE A 60 -15.90 0.91 7.37
CA ILE A 60 -15.90 -0.46 7.90
C ILE A 60 -14.55 -0.77 8.55
N VAL A 61 -13.44 -0.53 7.86
CA VAL A 61 -12.08 -0.76 8.39
C VAL A 61 -11.84 0.08 9.65
N ALA A 62 -12.24 1.34 9.66
CA ALA A 62 -12.17 2.18 10.86
C ALA A 62 -13.02 1.64 12.00
N CYS A 63 -14.23 1.14 11.72
CA CYS A 63 -15.09 0.52 12.71
C CYS A 63 -14.49 -0.77 13.28
N LEU A 64 -14.01 -1.68 12.43
CA LEU A 64 -13.33 -2.91 12.84
C LEU A 64 -12.12 -2.60 13.74
N ASN A 65 -11.31 -1.59 13.39
CA ASN A 65 -10.19 -1.14 14.22
C ASN A 65 -10.64 -0.73 15.63
N ARG A 66 -11.74 0.02 15.76
CA ARG A 66 -12.26 0.38 17.09
C ARG A 66 -12.79 -0.81 17.89
N HIS A 67 -13.16 -1.89 17.21
CA HIS A 67 -13.72 -3.09 17.81
C HIS A 67 -12.73 -4.26 17.87
N LEU A 68 -11.44 -4.05 17.61
CA LEU A 68 -10.37 -5.07 17.52
C LEU A 68 -10.45 -6.15 18.63
N ALA A 69 -10.65 -5.75 19.89
CA ALA A 69 -10.74 -6.66 21.03
C ALA A 69 -12.01 -7.55 21.04
N LYS A 70 -13.04 -7.18 20.30
CA LYS A 70 -14.33 -7.88 20.18
C LYS A 70 -14.48 -8.67 18.89
N LEU A 71 -13.57 -8.49 17.93
CA LEU A 71 -13.57 -9.24 16.67
C LEU A 71 -13.25 -10.72 16.91
N SER A 72 -13.70 -11.56 15.99
CA SER A 72 -13.28 -12.96 15.91
C SER A 72 -11.74 -13.07 15.81
N PRO A 73 -11.15 -14.22 16.23
CA PRO A 73 -9.72 -14.44 16.10
C PRO A 73 -9.23 -14.31 14.65
N ALA A 74 -10.02 -14.78 13.68
CA ALA A 74 -9.69 -14.72 12.27
C ALA A 74 -9.59 -13.27 11.77
N CYS A 75 -10.64 -12.46 11.94
CA CYS A 75 -10.62 -11.06 11.53
C CYS A 75 -9.55 -10.24 12.29
N ARG A 76 -9.31 -10.55 13.57
CA ARG A 76 -8.26 -9.89 14.35
C ARG A 76 -6.87 -10.16 13.79
N SER A 77 -6.58 -11.39 13.35
CA SER A 77 -5.29 -11.72 12.71
C SER A 77 -5.08 -10.90 11.44
N VAL A 78 -6.12 -10.73 10.62
CA VAL A 78 -6.11 -9.89 9.41
C VAL A 78 -5.80 -8.44 9.77
N MET A 79 -6.56 -7.87 10.71
CA MET A 79 -6.43 -6.47 11.12
C MET A 79 -5.12 -6.17 11.86
N SER A 80 -4.52 -7.16 12.51
CA SER A 80 -3.25 -7.02 13.25
C SER A 80 -2.01 -7.24 12.36
N GLY A 81 -2.19 -7.66 11.11
CA GLY A 81 -1.09 -7.95 10.19
C GLY A 81 -0.24 -9.16 10.60
N GLU A 82 -0.84 -10.12 11.28
CA GLU A 82 -0.18 -11.36 11.71
C GLU A 82 0.29 -12.19 10.49
N PRO A 83 1.31 -13.07 10.67
CA PRO A 83 2.12 -13.63 9.58
C PRO A 83 1.38 -14.40 8.49
N ALA A 84 0.10 -14.77 8.69
CA ALA A 84 -0.76 -15.29 7.62
C ALA A 84 -0.92 -14.28 6.46
N SER A 85 -1.02 -12.97 6.74
CA SER A 85 -1.13 -11.90 5.73
C SER A 85 0.22 -11.53 5.09
N ARG A 86 1.35 -11.75 5.79
CA ARG A 86 2.69 -11.48 5.25
C ARG A 86 3.17 -12.49 4.22
N LYS A 87 2.76 -13.76 4.28
CA LYS A 87 3.14 -14.76 3.28
C LYS A 87 2.73 -14.36 1.85
N SER A 88 1.64 -13.61 1.69
CA SER A 88 1.22 -13.11 0.38
C SER A 88 1.97 -11.85 -0.09
N ARG A 89 2.65 -11.12 0.82
CA ARG A 89 3.49 -9.95 0.49
C ARG A 89 4.93 -10.31 0.15
N GLU A 90 5.43 -11.43 0.66
CA GLU A 90 6.82 -11.88 0.47
C GLU A 90 6.98 -12.88 -0.69
N ALA A 91 5.89 -13.49 -1.15
CA ALA A 91 5.89 -14.37 -2.32
C ALA A 91 5.81 -13.62 -3.67
N ARG A 92 6.10 -12.31 -3.71
CA ARG A 92 6.00 -11.50 -4.93
C ARG A 92 7.17 -10.56 -5.12
#